data_AF-A0A2E5ZP49-F1
#
_entry.id   AF-A0A2E5ZP49-F1
#
_cell.length_a   1.000
_cell.length_b   1.000
_cell.length_c   1.000
_cell.angle_alpha   90.00
_cell.angle_beta   90.00
_cell.angle_gamma   90.00
#
_symmetry.space_group_name_H-M   'P 1'
#
loop_
_entity.id
_entity.type
_entity.pdbx_description
1 polymer ?
#
loop_
_entity_poly.entity_id
_entity_poly.type
_entity_poly.pdbx_seq_one_letter_code
_entity_poly.pdbx_strand_id
1 'polypeptide(L)'
;MKTHLLGNEHQWIIETHYEDKEEFDFHWDKKVFPEETREDVSDQTSTYRGKQWNIHPRAFLNEWKYKPWLQEKIDEVRLPIELTDLCALWTIEYRKGGWQKAHRHGDHNVKKISAVCYLTPPDPDESASHGATFAYLYDGQGNTHDLCYRADRGDVLIFKSTVLHGCYPVRENKRVFVVDYFYKDKK
;
A
#
# COMPACT_ATOMS: atom_id res chain seq x y z
N MET A 1 2.56 13.98 -9.11
CA MET A 1 3.09 12.60 -9.02
C MET A 1 4.59 12.67 -8.94
N LYS A 2 5.20 12.02 -7.94
CA LYS A 2 6.65 11.88 -7.81
C LYS A 2 6.97 10.39 -7.97
N THR A 3 8.10 10.07 -8.59
CA THR A 3 8.51 8.68 -8.76
C THR A 3 9.93 8.53 -8.28
N HIS A 4 10.12 7.60 -7.34
CA HIS A 4 11.42 7.19 -6.85
C HIS A 4 11.81 5.96 -7.66
N LEU A 5 12.45 6.21 -8.81
CA LEU A 5 13.09 5.18 -9.62
C LEU A 5 14.57 5.11 -9.23
N LEU A 6 15.01 3.99 -8.64
CA LEU A 6 16.44 3.72 -8.56
C LEU A 6 16.89 3.08 -9.87
N GLY A 7 18.09 3.44 -10.31
CA GLY A 7 18.62 3.23 -11.67
C GLY A 7 18.90 1.79 -12.09
N ASN A 8 18.25 0.82 -11.47
CA ASN A 8 18.19 -0.56 -11.92
C ASN A 8 16.72 -0.99 -12.02
N GLU A 9 16.39 -1.92 -12.91
CA GLU A 9 15.02 -2.43 -13.12
C GLU A 9 14.45 -3.19 -11.90
N HIS A 10 15.03 -3.01 -10.72
CA HIS A 10 14.86 -3.89 -9.57
C HIS A 10 13.92 -3.35 -8.52
N GLN A 11 13.90 -2.03 -8.22
CA GLN A 11 12.99 -1.44 -7.23
C GLN A 11 12.55 -0.02 -7.58
N TRP A 12 11.28 0.28 -7.34
CA TRP A 12 10.66 1.57 -7.62
C TRP A 12 9.48 1.81 -6.68
N ILE A 13 9.19 3.09 -6.43
CA ILE A 13 7.98 3.57 -5.74
C ILE A 13 7.39 4.74 -6.54
N ILE A 14 6.08 4.74 -6.75
CA ILE A 14 5.29 5.84 -7.31
C ILE A 14 4.50 6.46 -6.17
N GLU A 15 4.64 7.78 -6.01
CA GLU A 15 3.82 8.61 -5.12
C GLU A 15 2.75 9.33 -5.94
N THR A 16 1.49 9.04 -5.66
CA THR A 16 0.34 9.61 -6.37
C THR A 16 -0.82 9.84 -5.40
N HIS A 17 -1.90 10.44 -5.89
CA HIS A 17 -3.08 10.76 -5.10
C HIS A 17 -4.35 10.31 -5.83
N TYR A 18 -5.21 9.60 -5.11
CA TYR A 18 -6.47 9.09 -5.61
C TYR A 18 -7.64 9.93 -5.09
N GLU A 19 -8.25 10.69 -5.99
CA GLU A 19 -9.31 11.65 -5.66
C GLU A 19 -10.57 10.96 -5.11
N ASP A 20 -10.95 9.82 -5.70
CA ASP A 20 -12.16 9.04 -5.39
C ASP A 20 -12.00 8.13 -4.14
N LYS A 21 -11.12 8.50 -3.19
CA LYS A 21 -10.80 7.73 -1.96
C LYS A 21 -12.01 7.39 -1.08
N GLU A 22 -13.11 8.13 -1.20
CA GLU A 22 -14.37 7.84 -0.53
C GLU A 22 -14.97 6.49 -0.98
N GLU A 23 -14.54 5.92 -2.11
CA GLU A 23 -14.92 4.56 -2.49
C GLU A 23 -14.52 3.55 -1.41
N PHE A 24 -13.38 3.75 -0.74
CA PHE A 24 -12.92 2.85 0.33
C PHE A 24 -13.73 3.02 1.62
N ASP A 25 -14.29 4.21 1.89
CA ASP A 25 -15.15 4.44 3.04
C ASP A 25 -16.44 3.64 2.92
N PHE A 26 -17.02 3.57 1.71
CA PHE A 26 -18.20 2.75 1.43
C PHE A 26 -17.98 1.28 1.81
N HIS A 27 -16.78 0.77 1.57
CA HIS A 27 -16.40 -0.59 1.92
C HIS A 27 -16.12 -0.74 3.42
N TRP A 28 -15.60 0.29 4.07
CA TRP A 28 -15.39 0.31 5.51
C TRP A 28 -16.71 0.35 6.31
N ASP A 29 -17.71 1.10 5.81
CA ASP A 29 -18.93 1.45 6.54
C ASP A 29 -20.19 0.70 6.09
N LYS A 30 -20.28 0.23 4.83
CA LYS A 30 -21.37 -0.67 4.40
C LYS A 30 -20.99 -2.14 4.55
N LYS A 31 -22.04 -2.96 4.65
CA LYS A 31 -22.08 -4.44 4.75
C LYS A 31 -21.41 -5.21 3.60
N VAL A 32 -20.43 -4.65 2.88
CA VAL A 32 -19.52 -5.41 2.01
C VAL A 32 -18.44 -6.08 2.85
N PHE A 33 -18.05 -5.45 3.96
CA PHE A 33 -17.24 -6.04 5.04
C PHE A 33 -17.96 -5.93 6.38
N PRO A 34 -19.04 -6.67 6.62
CA PRO A 34 -19.67 -6.67 7.94
C PRO A 34 -18.64 -7.04 9.03
N GLU A 35 -18.68 -6.39 10.19
CA GLU A 35 -17.73 -6.64 11.29
C GLU A 35 -17.68 -8.14 11.66
N GLU A 36 -18.80 -8.83 11.55
CA GLU A 36 -18.93 -10.26 11.78
C GLU A 36 -18.20 -11.16 10.77
N THR A 37 -17.85 -10.64 9.59
CA THR A 37 -17.05 -11.35 8.57
C THR A 37 -15.57 -11.01 8.62
N ARG A 38 -15.20 -10.06 9.48
CA ARG A 38 -13.83 -9.57 9.65
C ARG A 38 -13.09 -10.42 10.66
N GLU A 39 -12.39 -11.44 10.17
CA GLU A 39 -11.43 -12.17 11.01
C GLU A 39 -10.15 -11.35 11.15
N ASP A 40 -9.83 -10.93 12.37
CA ASP A 40 -8.60 -10.22 12.67
C ASP A 40 -7.42 -11.19 12.57
N VAL A 41 -6.57 -10.98 11.58
CA VAL A 41 -5.38 -11.80 11.32
C VAL A 41 -4.09 -11.11 11.78
N SER A 42 -4.19 -10.01 12.54
CA SER A 42 -3.03 -9.20 12.93
C SER A 42 -1.92 -10.01 13.61
N ASP A 43 -2.27 -10.99 14.45
CA ASP A 43 -1.33 -11.89 15.15
C ASP A 43 -0.46 -12.74 14.20
N GLN A 44 -0.88 -12.90 12.95
CA GLN A 44 -0.16 -13.64 11.90
C GLN A 44 0.63 -12.72 10.96
N THR A 45 0.63 -11.41 11.22
CA THR A 45 1.15 -10.40 10.30
C THR A 45 2.27 -9.57 10.94
N SER A 46 2.70 -8.53 10.23
CA SER A 46 3.65 -7.53 10.73
C SER A 46 3.01 -6.45 11.60
N THR A 47 1.69 -6.51 11.82
CA THR A 47 0.89 -5.44 12.44
C THR A 47 0.91 -5.51 13.96
N TYR A 48 1.35 -4.44 14.60
CA TYR A 48 1.38 -4.31 16.06
C TYR A 48 0.43 -3.22 16.53
N ARG A 49 -0.29 -3.47 17.63
CA ARG A 49 -1.32 -2.56 18.18
C ARG A 49 -2.25 -2.01 17.10
N GLY A 50 -2.75 -2.90 16.26
CA GLY A 50 -3.72 -2.62 15.20
C GLY A 50 -4.44 -3.91 14.83
N LYS A 51 -5.45 -3.79 14.00
CA LYS A 51 -6.19 -4.93 13.43
C LYS A 51 -5.94 -4.99 11.94
N GLN A 52 -5.87 -6.20 11.39
CA GLN A 52 -5.76 -6.42 9.95
C GLN A 52 -6.82 -7.40 9.50
N TRP A 53 -7.51 -7.07 8.42
CA TRP A 53 -8.58 -7.89 7.88
C TRP A 53 -8.36 -8.16 6.40
N ASN A 54 -8.21 -9.44 6.06
CA ASN A 54 -8.15 -9.87 4.67
C ASN A 54 -9.52 -9.70 4.04
N ILE A 55 -9.53 -9.23 2.80
CA ILE A 55 -10.74 -9.02 2.03
C ILE A 55 -10.85 -10.13 1.00
N HIS A 56 -12.00 -10.81 1.00
CA HIS A 56 -12.28 -11.84 0.00
C HIS A 56 -12.36 -11.22 -1.41
N PRO A 57 -11.68 -11.75 -2.44
CA PRO A 57 -11.70 -11.20 -3.79
C PRO A 57 -13.10 -11.06 -4.42
N ARG A 58 -14.09 -11.86 -4.00
CA ARG A 58 -15.48 -11.67 -4.46
C ARG A 58 -16.19 -10.44 -3.89
N ALA A 59 -15.73 -9.91 -2.76
CA ALA A 59 -16.19 -8.61 -2.27
C ALA A 59 -15.58 -7.46 -3.10
N PHE A 60 -14.48 -7.75 -3.81
CA PHE A 60 -13.88 -6.93 -4.86
C PHE A 60 -14.64 -7.17 -6.17
N LEU A 61 -15.90 -6.71 -6.25
CA LEU A 61 -16.68 -6.78 -7.48
C LEU A 61 -16.14 -5.77 -8.51
N ASN A 62 -16.27 -6.10 -9.80
CA ASN A 62 -15.71 -5.43 -10.99
C ASN A 62 -16.10 -3.95 -11.21
N GLU A 63 -16.63 -3.26 -10.21
CA GLU A 63 -17.12 -1.88 -10.30
C GLU A 63 -16.11 -0.83 -9.81
N TRP A 64 -14.96 -1.25 -9.27
CA TRP A 64 -13.97 -0.32 -8.72
C TRP A 64 -13.15 0.32 -9.83
N LYS A 65 -13.10 1.65 -9.81
CA LYS A 65 -12.25 2.44 -10.70
C LYS A 65 -10.76 2.32 -10.35
N TYR A 66 -10.46 1.80 -9.16
CA TYR A 66 -9.12 1.78 -8.60
C TYR A 66 -8.10 1.00 -9.44
N LYS A 67 -8.40 -0.22 -9.91
CA LYS A 67 -7.42 -0.99 -10.72
C LYS A 67 -7.10 -0.29 -12.06
N PRO A 68 -8.08 0.12 -12.88
CA PRO A 68 -7.81 0.92 -14.08
C PRO A 68 -6.98 2.17 -13.77
N TRP A 69 -7.30 2.87 -12.68
CA TRP A 69 -6.56 4.05 -12.26
C TRP A 69 -5.10 3.73 -11.83
N LEU A 70 -4.88 2.63 -11.10
CA LEU A 70 -3.52 2.18 -10.76
C LEU A 70 -2.69 1.91 -12.03
N GLN A 71 -3.31 1.25 -13.03
CA GLN A 71 -2.64 1.01 -14.32
C GLN A 71 -2.32 2.32 -15.04
N GLU A 72 -3.22 3.31 -15.04
CA GLU A 72 -2.99 4.64 -15.60
C GLU A 72 -1.76 5.30 -14.95
N LYS A 73 -1.65 5.27 -13.61
CA LYS A 73 -0.49 5.86 -12.90
C LYS A 73 0.82 5.15 -13.17
N ILE A 74 0.80 3.83 -13.34
CA ILE A 74 1.96 3.04 -13.78
C ILE A 74 2.37 3.46 -15.20
N ASP A 75 1.40 3.72 -16.08
CA ASP A 75 1.64 4.08 -17.47
C ASP A 75 2.16 5.52 -17.62
N GLU A 76 1.68 6.46 -16.81
CA GLU A 76 2.17 7.84 -16.76
C GLU A 76 3.68 7.91 -16.46
N VAL A 77 4.18 7.01 -15.60
CA VAL A 77 5.62 6.91 -15.28
C VAL A 77 6.40 6.01 -16.24
N ARG A 78 5.75 5.50 -17.28
CA ARG A 78 6.33 4.67 -18.35
C ARG A 78 6.97 3.36 -17.86
N LEU A 79 6.45 2.79 -16.77
CA LEU A 79 6.86 1.44 -16.38
C LEU A 79 6.28 0.42 -17.37
N PRO A 80 7.10 -0.48 -17.94
CA PRO A 80 6.64 -1.42 -18.97
C PRO A 80 5.93 -2.63 -18.35
N ILE A 81 4.92 -2.40 -17.49
CA ILE A 81 4.18 -3.46 -16.80
C ILE A 81 2.67 -3.30 -16.95
N GLU A 82 1.96 -4.42 -16.97
CA GLU A 82 0.50 -4.48 -17.04
C GLU A 82 -0.04 -5.33 -15.87
N LEU A 83 -0.95 -4.75 -15.08
CA LEU A 83 -1.59 -5.40 -13.93
C LEU A 83 -2.54 -6.51 -14.38
N THR A 84 -2.32 -7.71 -13.89
CA THR A 84 -3.10 -8.90 -14.22
C THR A 84 -4.04 -9.28 -13.08
N ASP A 85 -3.85 -10.45 -12.47
CA ASP A 85 -4.76 -10.99 -11.48
C ASP A 85 -4.56 -10.34 -10.12
N LEU A 86 -5.68 -10.18 -9.40
CA LEU A 86 -5.67 -9.80 -7.99
C LEU A 86 -5.01 -10.91 -7.18
N CYS A 87 -3.96 -10.57 -6.42
CA CYS A 87 -3.29 -11.52 -5.54
C CYS A 87 -3.94 -11.55 -4.16
N ALA A 88 -4.04 -10.38 -3.53
CA ALA A 88 -4.64 -10.22 -2.20
C ALA A 88 -5.03 -8.77 -1.99
N LEU A 89 -5.98 -8.52 -1.10
CA LEU A 89 -6.24 -7.18 -0.56
C LEU A 89 -6.68 -7.29 0.89
N TRP A 90 -6.38 -6.25 1.66
CA TRP A 90 -6.70 -6.19 3.07
C TRP A 90 -6.79 -4.74 3.55
N THR A 91 -7.35 -4.59 4.74
CA THR A 91 -7.40 -3.32 5.44
C THR A 91 -6.63 -3.41 6.73
N ILE A 92 -6.08 -2.29 7.18
CA ILE A 92 -5.39 -2.18 8.47
C ILE A 92 -5.95 -0.98 9.21
N GLU A 93 -6.28 -1.19 10.48
CA GLU A 93 -6.56 -0.13 11.43
C GLU A 93 -5.49 -0.14 12.53
N TYR A 94 -4.60 0.85 12.50
CA TYR A 94 -3.65 1.07 13.58
C TYR A 94 -4.33 1.83 14.70
N ARG A 95 -4.18 1.35 15.93
CA ARG A 95 -4.52 2.12 17.13
C ARG A 95 -3.32 2.95 17.57
N LYS A 96 -3.51 3.93 18.44
CA LYS A 96 -2.43 4.71 19.07
C LYS A 96 -1.24 3.82 19.52
N GLY A 97 -0.06 4.16 19.03
CA GLY A 97 1.20 3.43 19.21
C GLY A 97 1.37 2.21 18.30
N GLY A 98 0.44 1.97 17.37
CA GLY A 98 0.48 0.89 16.39
C GLY A 98 1.41 1.17 15.22
N TRP A 99 2.00 0.12 14.69
CA TRP A 99 3.07 0.18 13.70
C TRP A 99 3.16 -1.13 12.92
N GLN A 100 4.00 -1.15 11.89
CA GLN A 100 4.35 -2.37 11.17
C GLN A 100 5.85 -2.53 11.04
N LYS A 101 6.36 -3.73 11.33
CA LYS A 101 7.78 -4.06 11.14
C LYS A 101 8.17 -3.97 9.66
N ALA A 102 9.46 -3.78 9.41
CA ALA A 102 10.02 -3.88 8.07
C ALA A 102 9.68 -5.26 7.47
N HIS A 103 9.03 -5.28 6.31
CA HIS A 103 8.63 -6.49 5.59
C HIS A 103 8.50 -6.22 4.09
N ARG A 104 8.28 -7.29 3.33
CA ARG A 104 8.03 -7.26 1.88
C ARG A 104 6.95 -8.27 1.54
N HIS A 105 6.22 -8.06 0.45
CA HIS A 105 5.09 -8.91 0.09
C HIS A 105 5.47 -10.04 -0.87
N GLY A 106 6.64 -9.96 -1.51
CA GLY A 106 7.10 -10.96 -2.46
C GLY A 106 8.62 -11.11 -2.45
N ASP A 107 9.08 -12.19 -3.06
CA ASP A 107 10.48 -12.38 -3.43
C ASP A 107 10.75 -11.87 -4.86
N HIS A 108 12.02 -11.94 -5.28
CA HIS A 108 12.45 -11.41 -6.58
C HIS A 108 11.94 -12.22 -7.78
N ASN A 109 11.38 -13.41 -7.58
CA ASN A 109 10.88 -14.28 -8.64
C ASN A 109 9.39 -14.05 -8.92
N VAL A 110 8.69 -13.32 -8.05
CA VAL A 110 7.25 -13.06 -8.21
C VAL A 110 7.03 -11.66 -8.79
N LYS A 111 6.45 -11.60 -10.00
CA LYS A 111 6.02 -10.35 -10.63
C LYS A 111 4.74 -9.84 -9.97
N LYS A 112 4.92 -9.14 -8.85
CA LYS A 112 3.84 -8.57 -8.05
C LYS A 112 4.15 -7.15 -7.62
N ILE A 113 3.15 -6.29 -7.63
CA ILE A 113 3.18 -4.95 -7.03
C ILE A 113 2.30 -4.92 -5.77
N SER A 114 2.54 -3.93 -4.93
CA SER A 114 1.62 -3.54 -3.87
C SER A 114 1.25 -2.07 -4.05
N ALA A 115 -0.01 -1.75 -3.73
CA ALA A 115 -0.49 -0.39 -3.63
C ALA A 115 -1.10 -0.16 -2.25
N VAL A 116 -0.63 0.87 -1.56
CA VAL A 116 -1.12 1.29 -0.23
C VAL A 116 -1.86 2.61 -0.39
N CYS A 117 -3.18 2.60 -0.17
CA CYS A 117 -4.00 3.82 -0.12
C CYS A 117 -4.21 4.24 1.34
N TYR A 118 -3.93 5.50 1.64
CA TYR A 118 -4.09 6.04 2.99
C TYR A 118 -5.47 6.68 3.15
N LEU A 119 -6.20 6.29 4.19
CA LEU A 119 -7.61 6.65 4.36
C LEU A 119 -7.85 7.65 5.50
N THR A 120 -6.78 8.13 6.13
CA THR A 120 -6.82 9.13 7.20
C THR A 120 -5.79 10.22 6.95
N PRO A 121 -6.03 11.46 7.43
CA PRO A 121 -5.06 12.55 7.34
C PRO A 121 -3.71 12.19 8.00
N PRO A 122 -2.62 12.92 7.68
CA PRO A 122 -1.33 12.71 8.31
C PRO A 122 -1.38 13.15 9.77
N ASP A 123 -0.36 12.75 10.54
CA ASP A 123 -0.18 13.28 11.88
C ASP A 123 0.06 14.82 11.81
N PRO A 124 -0.58 15.63 12.67
CA PRO A 124 -0.48 17.09 12.63
C PRO A 124 0.89 17.63 13.07
N ASP A 125 1.74 16.82 13.71
CA ASP A 125 3.10 17.21 14.04
C ASP A 125 4.03 17.00 12.84
N GLU A 126 4.26 18.09 12.11
CA GLU A 126 5.13 18.11 10.92
C GLU A 126 6.61 17.82 11.22
N SER A 127 7.04 17.91 12.49
CA SER A 127 8.44 17.69 12.87
C SER A 127 8.82 16.22 13.09
N ALA A 128 7.83 15.32 13.15
CA ALA A 128 8.04 13.90 13.46
C ALA A 128 7.37 12.95 12.45
N SER A 129 7.98 11.79 12.19
CA SER A 129 7.49 10.82 11.20
C SER A 129 6.36 9.90 11.71
N HIS A 130 5.49 10.39 12.59
CA HIS A 130 4.42 9.60 13.19
C HIS A 130 3.48 9.02 12.14
N GLY A 131 3.32 7.69 12.15
CA GLY A 131 2.50 6.98 11.16
C GLY A 131 2.96 7.12 9.71
N ALA A 132 4.15 7.65 9.44
CA ALA A 132 4.71 7.69 8.10
C ALA A 132 5.13 6.30 7.64
N THR A 133 5.04 6.03 6.34
CA THR A 133 5.61 4.83 5.76
C THR A 133 7.10 5.02 5.55
N PHE A 134 7.89 4.08 6.04
CA PHE A 134 9.30 4.00 5.69
C PHE A 134 9.51 2.90 4.65
N ALA A 135 10.41 3.13 3.70
CA ALA A 135 10.81 2.12 2.74
C ALA A 135 12.31 2.22 2.45
N TYR A 136 12.91 1.08 2.09
CA TYR A 136 14.30 0.97 1.70
C TYR A 136 14.38 0.39 0.28
N LEU A 137 15.11 1.10 -0.57
CA LEU A 137 15.32 0.75 -1.96
C LEU A 137 16.82 0.54 -2.20
N TYR A 138 17.17 -0.64 -2.70
CA TYR A 138 18.52 -1.05 -3.02
C TYR A 138 18.83 -0.81 -4.50
N ASP A 139 19.90 -0.07 -4.78
CA ASP A 139 20.27 0.35 -6.14
C ASP A 139 21.10 -0.70 -6.92
N GLY A 140 21.36 -1.86 -6.32
CA GLY A 140 22.17 -2.91 -6.96
C GLY A 140 23.68 -2.66 -6.92
N GLN A 141 24.13 -1.48 -6.48
CA GLN A 141 25.53 -1.03 -6.48
C GLN A 141 26.09 -0.90 -5.06
N GLY A 142 25.39 -1.44 -4.07
CA GLY A 142 25.79 -1.37 -2.66
C GLY A 142 25.20 -0.18 -1.91
N ASN A 143 24.40 0.70 -2.55
CA ASN A 143 23.74 1.80 -1.86
C ASN A 143 22.29 1.43 -1.51
N THR A 144 21.83 2.01 -0.40
CA THR A 144 20.43 1.94 0.04
C THR A 144 19.90 3.35 0.10
N HIS A 145 18.77 3.57 -0.57
CA HIS A 145 18.01 4.81 -0.49
C HIS A 145 16.81 4.58 0.41
N ASP A 146 16.54 5.52 1.30
CA ASP A 146 15.37 5.49 2.16
C ASP A 146 14.29 6.46 1.65
N LEU A 147 13.04 6.08 1.91
CA LEU A 147 11.87 6.92 1.78
C LEU A 147 11.21 7.02 3.14
N CYS A 148 10.87 8.23 3.56
CA CYS A 148 9.96 8.50 4.67
C CYS A 148 8.75 9.28 4.13
N TYR A 149 7.64 8.59 3.93
CA TYR A 149 6.45 9.14 3.28
C TYR A 149 5.35 9.46 4.28
N ARG A 150 5.08 10.75 4.46
CA ARG A 150 3.99 11.28 5.28
C ARG A 150 2.74 11.43 4.42
N ALA A 151 1.98 10.34 4.33
CA ALA A 151 0.79 10.29 3.49
C ALA A 151 -0.38 11.11 4.05
N ASP A 152 -1.02 11.89 3.18
CA ASP A 152 -2.36 12.44 3.40
C ASP A 152 -3.46 11.46 2.97
N ARG A 153 -4.69 11.73 3.37
CA ARG A 153 -5.87 10.94 2.99
C ARG A 153 -6.04 11.01 1.47
N GLY A 154 -6.03 9.85 0.82
CA GLY A 154 -6.12 9.71 -0.64
C GLY A 154 -4.78 9.48 -1.30
N ASP A 155 -3.66 9.72 -0.60
CA ASP A 155 -2.36 9.36 -1.14
C ASP A 155 -2.28 7.85 -1.39
N VAL A 156 -1.51 7.49 -2.41
CA VAL A 156 -1.24 6.11 -2.77
C VAL A 156 0.24 5.95 -3.06
N LEU A 157 0.85 4.98 -2.39
CA LEU A 157 2.17 4.45 -2.75
C LEU A 157 1.98 3.18 -3.58
N ILE A 158 2.51 3.17 -4.79
CA ILE A 158 2.54 1.98 -5.66
C ILE A 158 3.99 1.53 -5.78
N PHE A 159 4.30 0.28 -5.48
CA PHE A 159 5.67 -0.20 -5.49
C PHE A 159 5.78 -1.68 -5.78
N LYS A 160 6.96 -2.10 -6.22
CA LYS A 160 7.25 -3.52 -6.43
C LYS A 160 7.21 -4.27 -5.10
N SER A 161 6.59 -5.45 -5.06
CA SER A 161 6.38 -6.24 -3.83
C SER A 161 7.67 -6.64 -3.08
N THR A 162 8.83 -6.49 -3.72
CA THR A 162 10.16 -6.72 -3.14
C THR A 162 10.70 -5.56 -2.32
N VAL A 163 10.07 -4.38 -2.36
CA VAL A 163 10.50 -3.21 -1.58
C VAL A 163 10.30 -3.50 -0.10
N LEU A 164 11.37 -3.35 0.68
CA LEU A 164 11.33 -3.52 2.13
C LEU A 164 10.74 -2.25 2.74
N HIS A 165 9.62 -2.38 3.44
CA HIS A 165 8.89 -1.22 3.97
C HIS A 165 8.16 -1.55 5.28
N GLY A 166 7.68 -0.50 5.95
CA GLY A 166 6.85 -0.61 7.14
C GLY A 166 6.23 0.73 7.50
N CYS A 167 5.70 0.82 8.72
CA CYS A 167 5.02 2.02 9.20
C CYS A 167 5.56 2.38 10.57
N TYR A 168 5.92 3.64 10.78
CA TYR A 168 6.29 4.16 12.09
C TYR A 168 5.08 4.15 13.04
N PRO A 169 5.30 4.15 14.37
CA PRO A 169 4.23 4.25 15.35
C PRO A 169 3.32 5.44 15.10
N VAL A 170 2.00 5.17 15.07
CA VAL A 170 0.96 6.19 14.92
C VAL A 170 0.67 6.84 16.27
N ARG A 171 0.42 8.15 16.31
CA ARG A 171 -0.01 8.85 17.53
C ARG A 171 -1.53 8.84 17.68
N GLU A 172 -2.22 8.94 16.56
CA GLU A 172 -3.66 8.82 16.41
C GLU A 172 -4.01 7.59 15.58
N ASN A 173 -5.28 7.17 15.60
CA ASN A 173 -5.70 6.01 14.82
C ASN A 173 -5.54 6.26 13.32
N LYS A 174 -5.05 5.25 12.59
CA LYS A 174 -4.78 5.36 11.14
C LYS A 174 -5.42 4.19 10.41
N ARG A 175 -6.02 4.45 9.25
CA ARG A 175 -6.59 3.43 8.37
C ARG A 175 -5.87 3.43 7.04
N VAL A 176 -5.57 2.24 6.55
CA VAL A 176 -5.00 2.02 5.22
C VAL A 176 -5.70 0.86 4.53
N PHE A 177 -5.79 0.97 3.21
CA PHE A 177 -6.19 -0.11 2.32
C PHE A 177 -4.98 -0.56 1.52
N VAL A 178 -4.78 -1.87 1.43
CA VAL A 178 -3.65 -2.44 0.71
C VAL A 178 -4.16 -3.45 -0.31
N VAL A 179 -3.62 -3.39 -1.52
CA VAL A 179 -3.90 -4.34 -2.59
C VAL A 179 -2.62 -4.77 -3.27
N ASP A 180 -2.52 -6.07 -3.52
CA ASP A 180 -1.46 -6.69 -4.28
C ASP A 180 -2.01 -7.21 -5.61
N TYR A 181 -1.35 -6.87 -6.71
CA TYR A 181 -1.64 -7.39 -8.05
C TYR A 181 -0.42 -8.10 -8.62
N PHE A 182 -0.67 -9.21 -9.32
CA PHE A 182 0.32 -9.73 -10.26
C PHE A 182 0.46 -8.78 -11.45
N TYR A 183 1.61 -8.85 -12.12
CA TYR A 183 1.83 -8.12 -13.37
C TYR A 183 2.61 -8.96 -14.38
N LYS A 184 2.52 -8.56 -15.64
CA LYS A 184 3.38 -9.03 -16.74
C LYS A 184 4.10 -7.84 -17.37
N ASP A 185 5.21 -8.11 -18.05
CA ASP A 185 5.89 -7.05 -18.79
C ASP A 185 5.12 -6.75 -20.08
N LYS A 186 5.00 -5.47 -20.43
CA LYS A 186 4.47 -5.03 -21.73
C LYS A 186 5.47 -5.38 -22.83
N LYS A 187 4.96 -5.85 -23.97
CA LYS A 187 5.77 -6.10 -25.17
C LYS A 187 6.13 -4.81 -25.88
#